data_AF-A0A7Y6CV28-F1
#
_entry.id   AF-A0A7Y6CV28-F1
#
_cell.length_a   1.000
_cell.length_b   1.000
_cell.length_c   1.000
_cell.angle_alpha   90.00
_cell.angle_beta   90.00
_cell.angle_gamma   90.00
#
_symmetry.space_group_name_H-M   'P 1'
#
loop_
_entity.id
_entity.type
_entity.pdbx_description
1 polymer ?
#
loop_
_entity_poly.entity_id
_entity_poly.type
_entity_poly.pdbx_seq_one_letter_code
_entity_poly.pdbx_strand_id
1 'polypeptide(L)'
;MTEIAVDRTVAVAERARRAPRSFDGAALLSGATLASGVFAYAYHVLAARTLGPEAYGLVAVLWAALFLLVVVLFRPLEQTTSRALAHRLERGHEVRSVLRAIFRIYLVVAAAIAVTGVAGWGALADQLFLGDGFFVASLVVGLAAYGVAYVLRGVCAGLGWFNGYALLLVADGAARLAVVLPLVVVASR
;
A
#
# COMPACT_ATOMS: atom_id res chain seq x y z
N MET A 1 29.53 20.80 40.86
CA MET A 1 28.21 20.29 40.39
C MET A 1 27.85 20.82 39.00
N THR A 2 28.21 22.07 38.67
CA THR A 2 27.93 22.72 37.38
C THR A 2 28.73 22.13 36.21
N GLU A 3 29.97 21.73 36.44
CA GLU A 3 30.88 21.21 35.40
C GLU A 3 30.47 19.82 34.86
N ILE A 4 30.01 18.93 35.75
CA ILE A 4 29.46 17.61 35.39
C ILE A 4 28.15 17.74 34.59
N ALA A 5 27.35 18.77 34.89
CA ALA A 5 26.12 19.05 34.15
C ALA A 5 26.44 19.52 32.73
N VAL A 6 27.41 20.42 32.56
CA VAL A 6 27.87 20.93 31.25
C VAL A 6 28.46 19.82 30.39
N ASP A 7 29.29 18.95 30.98
CA ASP A 7 29.91 17.81 30.27
C ASP A 7 28.87 16.81 29.75
N ARG A 8 27.81 16.54 30.54
CA ARG A 8 26.65 15.76 30.07
C ARG A 8 25.91 16.44 28.92
N THR A 9 25.68 17.75 28.97
CA THR A 9 24.96 18.46 27.90
C THR A 9 25.77 18.46 26.60
N VAL A 10 27.08 18.61 26.69
CA VAL A 10 28.01 18.54 25.54
C VAL A 10 28.03 17.12 24.96
N ALA A 11 28.13 16.09 25.80
CA ALA A 11 28.09 14.69 25.35
C ALA A 11 26.75 14.29 24.70
N VAL A 12 25.62 14.81 25.19
CA VAL A 12 24.29 14.63 24.58
C VAL A 12 24.18 15.38 23.26
N ALA A 13 24.69 16.62 23.18
CA ALA A 13 24.71 17.40 21.95
C ALA A 13 25.63 16.78 20.88
N GLU A 14 26.76 16.21 21.27
CA GLU A 14 27.66 15.48 20.37
C GLU A 14 27.06 14.14 19.91
N ARG A 15 26.37 13.40 20.80
CA ARG A 15 25.60 12.21 20.40
C ARG A 15 24.45 12.56 19.46
N ALA A 16 23.75 13.68 19.66
CA ALA A 16 22.70 14.15 18.77
C ALA A 16 23.25 14.65 17.42
N ARG A 17 24.48 15.18 17.38
CA ARG A 17 25.20 15.55 16.15
C ARG A 17 25.75 14.33 15.39
N ARG A 18 26.12 13.25 16.10
CA ARG A 18 26.62 11.98 15.54
C ARG A 18 25.51 10.95 15.26
N ALA A 19 24.29 11.18 15.73
CA ALA A 19 23.15 10.35 15.35
C ALA A 19 22.95 10.47 13.83
N PRO A 20 22.99 9.35 13.07
CA PRO A 20 22.82 9.41 11.62
C PRO A 20 21.47 10.04 11.32
N ARG A 21 21.48 11.25 10.75
CA ARG A 21 20.28 11.94 10.28
C ARG A 21 19.85 11.34 8.94
N SER A 22 19.48 10.07 8.88
CA SER A 22 18.97 9.53 7.61
C SER A 22 17.46 9.74 7.53
N PHE A 23 17.01 11.01 7.48
CA PHE A 23 15.67 11.36 7.01
C PHE A 23 15.49 11.00 5.53
N ASP A 24 16.56 10.58 4.83
CA ASP A 24 16.55 10.16 3.42
C ASP A 24 15.47 9.11 3.12
N GLY A 25 15.28 8.13 4.01
CA GLY A 25 14.22 7.13 3.87
C GLY A 25 12.83 7.77 3.98
N ALA A 26 12.61 8.66 4.95
CA ALA A 26 11.35 9.37 5.11
C ALA A 26 11.05 10.34 3.96
N ALA A 27 12.07 11.07 3.49
CA ALA A 27 11.97 11.96 2.34
C ALA A 27 11.65 11.19 1.06
N LEU A 28 12.34 10.07 0.82
CA LEU A 28 12.09 9.19 -0.32
C LEU A 28 10.65 8.65 -0.30
N LEU A 29 10.20 8.11 0.83
CA LEU A 29 8.85 7.59 0.97
C LEU A 29 7.79 8.69 0.83
N SER A 30 8.07 9.89 1.35
CA SER A 30 7.17 11.05 1.19
C SER A 30 7.05 11.45 -0.27
N GLY A 31 8.18 11.55 -0.98
CA GLY A 31 8.20 11.83 -2.43
C GLY A 31 7.47 10.76 -3.24
N ALA A 32 7.71 9.48 -2.96
CA ALA A 32 7.02 8.37 -3.62
C ALA A 32 5.51 8.36 -3.33
N THR A 33 5.10 8.71 -2.11
CA THR A 33 3.69 8.83 -1.74
C THR A 33 3.01 9.99 -2.47
N LEU A 34 3.67 11.15 -2.56
CA LEU A 34 3.19 12.29 -3.34
C LEU A 34 3.04 11.93 -4.82
N ALA A 35 4.05 11.28 -5.41
CA ALA A 35 4.00 10.82 -6.80
C ALA A 35 2.84 9.83 -7.03
N SER A 36 2.64 8.88 -6.11
CA SER A 36 1.51 7.94 -6.15
C SER A 36 0.16 8.67 -6.10
N GLY A 37 0.02 9.69 -5.26
CA GLY A 37 -1.16 10.55 -5.20
C GLY A 37 -1.43 11.31 -6.50
N VAL A 38 -0.38 11.86 -7.13
CA VAL A 38 -0.48 12.53 -8.43
C VAL A 38 -0.94 11.55 -9.52
N PHE A 39 -0.41 10.33 -9.53
CA PHE A 39 -0.83 9.29 -10.49
C PHE A 39 -2.28 8.86 -10.27
N ALA A 40 -2.71 8.68 -9.02
CA ALA A 40 -4.09 8.37 -8.70
C ALA A 40 -5.05 9.49 -9.15
N TYR A 41 -4.66 10.75 -8.93
CA TYR A 41 -5.43 11.91 -9.40
C TYR A 41 -5.53 11.93 -10.94
N ALA A 42 -4.40 11.80 -11.63
CA ALA A 42 -4.37 11.76 -13.09
C ALA A 42 -5.22 10.60 -13.66
N TYR A 43 -5.13 9.42 -13.06
CA TYR A 43 -5.96 8.27 -13.42
C TYR A 43 -7.46 8.60 -13.33
N HIS A 44 -7.92 9.15 -12.21
CA HIS A 44 -9.33 9.48 -12.01
C HIS A 44 -9.80 10.58 -12.96
N VAL A 45 -9.00 11.62 -13.19
CA VAL A 45 -9.31 12.68 -14.16
C VAL A 45 -9.46 12.11 -15.57
N LEU A 46 -8.53 11.25 -16.00
CA LEU A 46 -8.58 10.63 -17.33
C LEU A 46 -9.76 9.67 -17.45
N ALA A 47 -10.01 8.84 -16.44
CA ALA A 47 -11.14 7.91 -16.41
C ALA A 47 -12.48 8.67 -16.48
N ALA A 48 -12.65 9.72 -15.67
CA ALA A 48 -13.88 10.52 -15.66
C ALA A 48 -14.15 11.20 -17.01
N ARG A 49 -13.09 11.68 -17.68
CA ARG A 49 -13.21 12.31 -19.01
C ARG A 49 -13.45 11.34 -20.15
N THR A 50 -13.13 10.06 -19.98
CA THR A 50 -13.22 9.05 -21.06
C THR A 50 -14.43 8.14 -20.95
N LEU A 51 -14.86 7.77 -19.74
CA LEU A 51 -15.88 6.73 -19.52
C LEU A 51 -17.31 7.27 -19.43
N GLY A 52 -17.50 8.58 -19.30
CA GLY A 52 -18.80 9.16 -18.98
C GLY A 52 -19.25 8.86 -17.54
N PRO A 53 -20.34 9.49 -17.04
CA PRO A 53 -20.68 9.48 -15.61
C PRO A 53 -21.02 8.09 -15.05
N GLU A 54 -21.73 7.26 -15.82
CA GLU A 54 -22.22 5.95 -15.36
C GLU A 54 -21.08 4.94 -15.19
N ALA A 55 -20.27 4.73 -16.24
CA ALA A 55 -19.15 3.80 -16.18
C ALA A 55 -18.03 4.29 -15.25
N TYR A 56 -17.78 5.61 -15.19
CA TYR A 56 -16.87 6.16 -14.18
C TYR A 56 -17.38 5.93 -12.76
N GLY A 57 -18.70 6.00 -12.52
CA GLY A 57 -19.32 5.69 -11.23
C GLY A 57 -18.95 4.30 -10.72
N LEU A 58 -19.03 3.28 -11.57
CA LEU A 58 -18.62 1.90 -11.22
C LEU A 58 -17.13 1.80 -10.87
N VAL A 59 -16.27 2.45 -11.64
CA VAL A 59 -14.82 2.52 -11.37
C VAL A 59 -14.53 3.25 -10.05
N ALA A 60 -15.23 4.34 -9.78
CA ALA A 60 -15.08 5.13 -8.56
C ALA A 60 -15.52 4.33 -7.32
N VAL A 61 -16.64 3.60 -7.40
CA VAL A 61 -17.11 2.69 -6.33
C VAL A 61 -16.11 1.57 -6.10
N LEU A 62 -15.63 0.91 -7.17
CA LEU A 62 -14.60 -0.13 -7.06
C LEU A 62 -13.33 0.41 -6.38
N TRP A 63 -12.86 1.58 -6.81
CA TRP A 63 -11.68 2.23 -6.24
C TRP A 63 -11.87 2.55 -4.75
N ALA A 64 -13.00 3.13 -4.38
CA ALA A 64 -13.30 3.51 -3.00
C ALA A 64 -13.41 2.27 -2.09
N ALA A 65 -14.11 1.23 -2.55
CA ALA A 65 -14.22 -0.04 -1.85
C ALA A 65 -12.85 -0.70 -1.66
N LEU A 66 -12.03 -0.78 -2.73
CA LEU A 66 -10.66 -1.29 -2.65
C LEU A 66 -9.83 -0.48 -1.66
N PHE A 67 -9.82 0.85 -1.76
CA PHE A 67 -9.02 1.70 -0.89
C PHE A 67 -9.37 1.48 0.59
N LEU A 68 -10.66 1.50 0.92
CA LEU A 68 -11.14 1.31 2.28
C LEU A 68 -10.74 -0.08 2.81
N LEU A 69 -11.10 -1.13 2.08
CA LEU A 69 -10.89 -2.51 2.53
C LEU A 69 -9.41 -2.87 2.59
N VAL A 70 -8.60 -2.44 1.62
CA VAL A 70 -7.16 -2.67 1.62
C VAL A 70 -6.51 -2.00 2.83
N VAL A 71 -6.87 -0.75 3.13
CA VAL A 71 -6.35 -0.04 4.31
C VAL A 71 -6.73 -0.75 5.60
N VAL A 72 -7.99 -1.16 5.74
CA VAL A 72 -8.48 -1.82 6.96
C VAL A 72 -7.82 -3.19 7.15
N LEU A 73 -7.74 -4.00 6.10
CA LEU A 73 -7.30 -5.38 6.18
C LEU A 73 -5.77 -5.51 6.20
N PHE A 74 -5.06 -4.73 5.39
CA PHE A 74 -3.65 -4.98 5.11
C PHE A 74 -2.68 -3.96 5.71
N ARG A 75 -3.13 -2.76 6.11
CA ARG A 75 -2.25 -1.82 6.83
C ARG A 75 -1.77 -2.39 8.18
N PRO A 76 -2.61 -3.03 9.01
CA PRO A 76 -2.12 -3.67 10.24
C PRO A 76 -1.09 -4.77 9.97
N LEU A 77 -1.28 -5.53 8.88
CA LEU A 77 -0.37 -6.59 8.45
C LEU A 77 0.98 -6.02 8.01
N GLU A 78 0.97 -4.96 7.20
CA GLU A 78 2.16 -4.22 6.79
C GLU A 78 2.95 -3.70 7.99
N GLN A 79 2.28 -2.99 8.91
CA GLN A 79 2.90 -2.40 10.10
C GLN A 79 3.46 -3.45 11.05
N THR A 80 2.74 -4.56 11.24
CA THR A 80 3.19 -5.67 12.09
C THR A 80 4.37 -6.41 11.47
N THR A 81 4.34 -6.62 10.15
CA THR A 81 5.45 -7.21 9.40
C THR A 81 6.72 -6.39 9.55
N SER A 82 6.62 -5.08 9.29
CA SER A 82 7.74 -4.15 9.40
C SER A 82 8.37 -4.18 10.79
N ARG A 83 7.55 -4.01 11.84
CA ARG A 83 8.02 -4.02 13.23
C ARG A 83 8.66 -5.35 13.64
N ALA A 84 8.04 -6.48 13.26
CA ALA A 84 8.53 -7.80 13.65
C ALA A 84 9.84 -8.16 12.95
N LEU A 85 10.00 -7.81 11.66
CA LEU A 85 11.26 -8.01 10.93
C LEU A 85 12.37 -7.14 11.50
N ALA A 86 12.13 -5.84 11.67
CA ALA A 86 13.12 -4.92 12.23
C ALA A 86 13.61 -5.40 13.61
N HIS A 87 12.67 -5.76 14.50
CA HIS A 87 13.00 -6.25 15.84
C HIS A 87 13.85 -7.53 15.85
N ARG A 88 13.58 -8.47 14.93
CA ARG A 88 14.36 -9.70 14.80
C ARG A 88 15.76 -9.44 14.24
N LEU A 89 15.87 -8.57 13.23
CA LEU A 89 17.14 -8.21 12.61
C LEU A 89 18.08 -7.49 13.57
N GLU A 90 17.57 -6.55 14.35
CA GLU A 90 18.35 -5.84 15.38
C GLU A 90 18.95 -6.78 16.42
N ARG A 91 18.30 -7.92 16.68
CA ARG A 91 18.73 -8.95 17.62
C ARG A 91 19.53 -10.09 16.98
N GLY A 92 19.76 -10.04 15.66
CA GLY A 92 20.42 -11.11 14.92
C GLY A 92 19.63 -12.42 14.88
N HIS A 93 18.32 -12.38 15.11
CA HIS A 93 17.44 -13.55 15.07
C HIS A 93 16.96 -13.85 13.64
N GLU A 94 16.51 -15.07 13.39
CA GLU A 94 15.95 -15.44 12.08
C GLU A 94 14.62 -14.72 11.79
N VAL A 95 14.42 -14.33 10.53
CA VAL A 95 13.19 -13.66 10.06
C VAL A 95 12.21 -14.61 9.36
N ARG A 96 12.64 -15.83 9.02
CA ARG A 96 11.84 -16.79 8.25
C ARG A 96 10.56 -17.20 8.97
N SER A 97 10.61 -17.33 10.29
CA SER A 97 9.46 -17.65 11.13
C SER A 97 8.39 -16.56 11.04
N VAL A 98 8.80 -15.29 11.07
CA VAL A 98 7.91 -14.14 10.89
C VAL A 98 7.27 -14.13 9.51
N LEU A 99 8.06 -14.29 8.44
CA LEU A 99 7.55 -14.32 7.06
C LEU A 99 6.52 -15.44 6.85
N ARG A 100 6.76 -16.64 7.39
CA ARG A 100 5.78 -17.74 7.33
C ARG A 100 4.49 -17.41 8.07
N ALA A 101 4.58 -16.77 9.24
CA ALA A 101 3.40 -16.40 10.01
C ALA A 101 2.56 -15.36 9.27
N ILE A 102 3.18 -14.32 8.72
CA ILE A 102 2.50 -13.28 7.92
C ILE A 102 1.87 -13.87 6.67
N PHE A 103 2.60 -14.76 5.97
CA PHE A 103 2.06 -15.43 4.79
C PHE A 103 0.81 -16.27 5.12
N ARG A 104 0.80 -16.99 6.25
CA ARG A 104 -0.39 -17.73 6.71
C ARG A 104 -1.55 -16.79 7.03
N ILE A 105 -1.29 -15.67 7.71
CA ILE A 105 -2.32 -14.66 8.00
C ILE A 105 -2.89 -14.10 6.69
N TYR A 106 -2.02 -13.73 5.74
CA TYR A 106 -2.44 -13.28 4.42
C TYR A 106 -3.32 -14.32 3.72
N LEU A 107 -2.96 -15.60 3.73
CA LEU A 107 -3.76 -16.66 3.11
C LEU A 107 -5.13 -16.80 3.77
N VAL A 108 -5.21 -16.71 5.10
CA VAL A 108 -6.49 -16.75 5.82
C VAL A 108 -7.37 -15.55 5.44
N VAL A 109 -6.80 -14.35 5.39
CA VAL A 109 -7.51 -13.13 4.99
C VAL A 109 -7.96 -13.20 3.53
N ALA A 110 -7.09 -13.67 2.62
CA ALA A 110 -7.40 -13.83 1.21
C ALA A 110 -8.50 -14.88 0.99
N ALA A 111 -8.45 -16.00 1.72
CA ALA A 111 -9.50 -17.01 1.69
C ALA A 111 -10.83 -16.45 2.22
N ALA A 112 -10.81 -15.69 3.32
CA ALA A 112 -12.00 -15.04 3.85
C ALA A 112 -12.59 -14.07 2.82
N ILE A 113 -11.78 -13.22 2.19
CA ILE A 113 -12.22 -12.31 1.11
C ILE A 113 -12.88 -13.09 -0.03
N ALA A 114 -12.25 -14.17 -0.50
CA ALA A 114 -12.79 -14.99 -1.57
C ALA A 114 -14.14 -15.63 -1.19
N VAL A 115 -14.23 -16.22 0.01
CA VAL A 115 -15.47 -16.84 0.51
C VAL A 115 -16.57 -15.78 0.65
N THR A 116 -16.28 -14.62 1.25
CA THR A 116 -17.27 -13.55 1.40
C THR A 116 -17.69 -12.94 0.05
N GLY A 117 -16.75 -12.83 -0.90
CA GLY A 117 -17.02 -12.32 -2.24
C GLY A 117 -17.92 -13.25 -3.04
N VAL A 118 -17.68 -14.56 -2.96
CA VAL A 118 -18.53 -15.58 -3.60
C VAL A 118 -19.90 -15.66 -2.92
N ALA A 119 -19.94 -15.74 -1.58
CA ALA A 119 -21.19 -15.83 -0.83
C ALA A 119 -22.07 -14.57 -0.98
N GLY A 120 -21.45 -13.40 -1.08
CA GLY A 120 -22.13 -12.11 -1.24
C GLY A 120 -22.26 -11.66 -2.70
N TRP A 121 -21.94 -12.50 -3.69
CA TRP A 121 -21.75 -12.07 -5.08
C TRP A 121 -22.91 -11.27 -5.65
N GLY A 122 -24.14 -11.80 -5.57
CA GLY A 122 -25.34 -11.13 -6.08
C GLY A 122 -25.60 -9.79 -5.38
N ALA A 123 -25.54 -9.77 -4.05
CA ALA A 123 -25.73 -8.54 -3.27
C ALA A 123 -24.67 -7.48 -3.61
N LEU A 124 -23.40 -7.87 -3.77
CA LEU A 124 -22.34 -6.96 -4.17
C LEU A 124 -22.55 -6.43 -5.59
N ALA A 125 -22.91 -7.29 -6.54
CA ALA A 125 -23.18 -6.88 -7.92
C ALA A 125 -24.36 -5.90 -7.97
N ASP A 126 -25.48 -6.24 -7.35
CA ASP A 126 -26.72 -5.47 -7.44
C ASP A 126 -26.62 -4.13 -6.68
N GLN A 127 -26.00 -4.12 -5.49
CA GLN A 127 -25.97 -2.92 -4.64
C GLN A 127 -24.81 -1.97 -4.94
N LEU A 128 -23.66 -2.47 -5.43
CA LEU A 128 -22.48 -1.64 -5.69
C LEU A 128 -22.19 -1.43 -7.18
N PHE A 129 -22.57 -2.39 -8.03
CA PHE A 129 -22.07 -2.46 -9.39
C PHE A 129 -23.17 -2.59 -10.46
N LEU A 130 -24.40 -2.19 -10.15
CA LEU A 130 -25.53 -2.19 -11.11
C LEU A 130 -25.77 -3.57 -11.77
N GLY A 131 -25.51 -4.65 -11.03
CA GLY A 131 -25.64 -6.03 -11.49
C GLY A 131 -24.42 -6.58 -12.24
N ASP A 132 -23.35 -5.81 -12.41
CA ASP A 132 -22.15 -6.24 -13.14
C ASP A 132 -21.18 -7.06 -12.26
N GLY A 133 -21.20 -8.38 -12.46
CA GLY A 133 -20.31 -9.32 -11.78
C GLY A 133 -18.81 -9.13 -12.11
N PHE A 134 -18.46 -8.46 -13.21
CA PHE A 134 -17.06 -8.17 -13.54
C PHE A 134 -16.39 -7.32 -12.45
N PHE A 135 -17.11 -6.33 -11.92
CA PHE A 135 -16.59 -5.46 -10.86
C PHE A 135 -16.48 -6.19 -9.51
N VAL A 136 -17.38 -7.14 -9.22
CA VAL A 136 -17.24 -8.01 -8.04
C VAL A 136 -15.98 -8.87 -8.15
N ALA A 137 -15.74 -9.49 -9.31
CA ALA A 137 -14.52 -10.24 -9.57
C ALA A 137 -13.28 -9.37 -9.40
N SER A 138 -13.31 -8.16 -9.97
CA SER A 138 -12.22 -7.18 -9.91
C SER A 138 -11.95 -6.71 -8.49
N LEU A 139 -12.99 -6.54 -7.66
CA LEU A 139 -12.85 -6.21 -6.24
C LEU A 139 -12.15 -7.35 -5.48
N VAL A 140 -12.61 -8.59 -5.64
CA VAL A 140 -12.04 -9.76 -4.95
C VAL A 140 -10.58 -9.99 -5.35
N VAL A 141 -10.30 -10.00 -6.66
CA VAL A 141 -8.95 -10.18 -7.19
C VAL A 141 -8.04 -9.01 -6.79
N GLY A 142 -8.55 -7.78 -6.89
CA GLY A 142 -7.83 -6.57 -6.49
C GLY A 142 -7.44 -6.60 -5.02
N LEU A 143 -8.36 -7.00 -4.13
CA LEU A 143 -8.06 -7.14 -2.70
C LEU A 143 -6.96 -8.18 -2.44
N ALA A 144 -7.03 -9.35 -3.09
CA ALA A 144 -6.02 -10.38 -2.94
C ALA A 144 -4.64 -9.91 -3.43
N ALA A 145 -4.59 -9.23 -4.58
CA ALA A 145 -3.37 -8.69 -5.15
C ALA A 145 -2.77 -7.57 -4.28
N TYR A 146 -3.59 -6.63 -3.81
CA TYR A 146 -3.13 -5.58 -2.90
C TYR A 146 -2.61 -6.15 -1.58
N GLY A 147 -3.20 -7.23 -1.06
CA GLY A 147 -2.67 -7.89 0.13
C GLY A 147 -1.21 -8.34 -0.04
N VAL A 148 -0.84 -8.86 -1.22
CA VAL A 148 0.58 -9.19 -1.53
C VAL A 148 1.43 -7.91 -1.52
N ALA A 149 0.98 -6.85 -2.20
CA ALA A 149 1.72 -5.58 -2.27
C ALA A 149 1.96 -4.98 -0.87
N TYR A 150 0.99 -5.04 0.03
CA TYR A 150 1.12 -4.55 1.40
C TYR A 150 2.05 -5.40 2.26
N VAL A 151 2.04 -6.73 2.11
CA VAL A 151 3.03 -7.60 2.75
C VAL A 151 4.43 -7.26 2.27
N LEU A 152 4.64 -7.09 0.95
CA LEU A 152 5.93 -6.71 0.38
C LEU A 152 6.41 -5.33 0.87
N ARG A 153 5.50 -4.35 1.00
CA ARG A 153 5.79 -3.04 1.62
C ARG A 153 6.27 -3.21 3.06
N GLY A 154 5.57 -4.03 3.85
CA GLY A 154 5.96 -4.33 5.23
C GLY A 154 7.34 -4.99 5.31
N VAL A 155 7.64 -5.91 4.40
CA VAL A 155 8.96 -6.56 4.30
C VAL A 155 10.05 -5.55 3.94
N CYS A 156 9.83 -4.72 2.92
CA CYS A 156 10.78 -3.69 2.51
C CYS A 156 11.06 -2.71 3.66
N ALA A 157 10.02 -2.26 4.36
CA ALA A 157 10.16 -1.37 5.51
C ALA A 157 10.92 -2.03 6.67
N GLY A 158 10.61 -3.29 6.99
CA GLY A 158 11.29 -4.03 8.07
C GLY A 158 12.76 -4.33 7.77
N LEU A 159 13.13 -4.46 6.49
CA LEU A 159 14.51 -4.64 6.03
C LEU A 159 15.27 -3.30 5.89
N GLY A 160 14.61 -2.15 6.06
CA GLY A 160 15.19 -0.84 5.75
C GLY A 160 15.39 -0.57 4.25
N TRP A 161 14.81 -1.39 3.37
CA TRP A 161 14.90 -1.23 1.92
C TRP A 161 13.84 -0.26 1.39
N PHE A 162 13.99 1.03 1.71
CA PHE A 162 13.03 2.07 1.35
C PHE A 162 12.90 2.30 -0.16
N ASN A 163 13.94 2.00 -0.95
CA ASN A 163 13.87 2.02 -2.42
C ASN A 163 12.86 1.01 -2.96
N GLY A 164 12.83 -0.21 -2.43
CA GLY A 164 11.85 -1.23 -2.83
C GLY A 164 10.43 -0.83 -2.46
N TYR A 165 10.24 -0.25 -1.27
CA TYR A 165 8.94 0.30 -0.86
C TYR A 165 8.50 1.43 -1.80
N ALA A 166 9.36 2.42 -2.05
CA ALA A 166 9.08 3.54 -2.94
C ALA A 166 8.71 3.07 -4.36
N LEU A 167 9.42 2.07 -4.88
CA LEU A 167 9.11 1.45 -6.16
C LEU A 167 7.70 0.85 -6.17
N LEU A 168 7.29 0.13 -5.12
CA LEU A 168 5.93 -0.43 -5.01
C LEU A 168 4.83 0.65 -4.98
N LEU A 169 5.11 1.86 -4.47
CA LEU A 169 4.15 2.98 -4.49
C LEU A 169 4.02 3.60 -5.89
N VAL A 170 5.16 3.84 -6.53
CA VAL A 170 5.22 4.49 -7.85
C VAL A 170 4.73 3.56 -8.94
N ALA A 171 5.12 2.27 -8.89
CA ALA A 171 4.72 1.27 -9.88
C ALA A 171 3.20 1.02 -9.88
N ASP A 172 2.54 1.05 -8.72
CA ASP A 172 1.08 0.91 -8.63
C ASP A 172 0.36 2.02 -9.40
N GLY A 173 0.74 3.29 -9.14
CA GLY A 173 0.13 4.42 -9.83
C GLY A 173 0.47 4.44 -11.33
N ALA A 174 1.72 4.11 -11.68
CA ALA A 174 2.14 4.03 -13.08
C ALA A 174 1.40 2.93 -13.85
N ALA A 175 1.17 1.75 -13.25
CA ALA A 175 0.42 0.66 -13.86
C ALA A 175 -1.02 1.07 -14.20
N ARG A 176 -1.70 1.80 -13.30
CA ARG A 176 -3.05 2.32 -13.56
C ARG A 176 -3.08 3.29 -14.74
N LEU A 177 -2.09 4.17 -14.84
CA LEU A 177 -1.99 5.09 -15.98
C LEU A 177 -1.68 4.35 -17.29
N ALA A 178 -0.81 3.34 -17.26
CA ALA A 178 -0.51 2.53 -18.44
C ALA A 178 -1.75 1.83 -19.01
N VAL A 179 -2.73 1.47 -18.16
CA VAL A 179 -4.01 0.89 -18.59
C VAL A 179 -4.94 1.94 -19.22
N VAL A 180 -5.00 3.16 -18.67
CA VAL A 180 -5.96 4.19 -19.13
C VAL A 180 -5.46 4.99 -20.34
N LEU A 181 -4.16 5.23 -20.45
CA LEU A 181 -3.60 6.05 -21.52
C LEU A 181 -3.94 5.55 -22.95
N PRO A 182 -3.88 4.25 -23.27
CA PRO A 182 -4.30 3.75 -24.58
C PRO A 182 -5.78 4.02 -24.88
N LEU A 183 -6.65 3.92 -23.87
CA LEU A 183 -8.08 4.19 -24.02
C LEU A 183 -8.34 5.67 -24.37
N VAL A 184 -7.59 6.58 -23.75
CA VAL A 184 -7.64 8.01 -24.08
C VAL A 184 -7.24 8.25 -25.54
N VAL A 185 -6.15 7.63 -26.00
CA VAL A 185 -5.68 7.79 -27.39
C VAL A 185 -6.71 7.28 -28.39
N VAL A 186 -7.34 6.14 -28.13
CA VAL A 186 -8.39 5.59 -29.00
C VAL A 186 -9.64 6.46 -28.99
N ALA A 187 -10.09 6.90 -27.81
CA ALA A 187 -11.29 7.75 -27.68
C ALA A 187 -11.11 9.17 -28.26
N SER A 188 -9.86 9.62 -28.43
CA SER A 188 -9.53 10.93 -29.00
C SER A 188 -9.41 10.96 -30.53
N ARG A 189 -9.56 9.82 -31.20
CA ARG A 189 -9.60 9.70 -32.67
C ARG A 189 -11.03 9.68 -33.18
#